data_AF-A0ABD5VU65-F1
#
_entry.id   AF-A0ABD5VU65-F1
#
_cell.length_a   1.000
_cell.length_b   1.000
_cell.length_c   1.000
_cell.angle_alpha   90.00
_cell.angle_beta   90.00
_cell.angle_gamma   90.00
#
_symmetry.space_group_name_H-M   'P 1'
#
loop_
_entity.id
_entity.type
_entity.pdbx_description
1 polymer ?
#
loop_
_entity_poly.entity_id
_entity_poly.type
_entity_poly.pdbx_seq_one_letter_code
_entity_poly.pdbx_strand_id
1 'polypeptide(L)'
;MSATATARDLDETFRQVVAAVRAWEPDTATTLPIATDLQSHLDRSLADAERHEVRAHPGGESVDVSVDGTIAVAVFREFNAGTVGEFQNVVGAISQRFDYLVIYGFDLPAKDLDRWRMGKLKYTADRSNVRDIAYVRRSEGVEETTSSWPSGLWRFAEATVAVLAVLIGIEIGFLLELWFGGTAPC
;
A
#
# COMPACT_ATOMS: atom_id res chain seq x y z
N MET A 1 -2.77 2.65 -30.10
CA MET A 1 -2.08 3.60 -29.19
C MET A 1 -3.17 4.26 -28.37
N SER A 2 -3.37 3.95 -27.07
CA SER A 2 -4.15 4.80 -26.13
C SER A 2 -4.27 4.25 -24.69
N ALA A 3 -4.18 2.94 -24.42
CA ALA A 3 -4.36 2.43 -23.05
C ALA A 3 -3.18 2.70 -22.11
N THR A 4 -1.95 2.68 -22.63
CA THR A 4 -0.72 2.84 -21.83
C THR A 4 -0.48 4.27 -21.36
N ALA A 5 -0.98 5.28 -22.11
CA ALA A 5 -0.90 6.68 -21.71
C ALA A 5 -1.82 6.93 -20.51
N THR A 6 -3.10 6.54 -20.63
CA THR A 6 -4.08 6.64 -19.53
C THR A 6 -3.62 5.91 -18.27
N ALA A 7 -3.02 4.72 -18.43
CA ALA A 7 -2.50 3.96 -17.30
C ALA A 7 -1.35 4.67 -16.57
N ARG A 8 -0.51 5.43 -17.28
CA ARG A 8 0.61 6.19 -16.72
C ARG A 8 0.14 7.49 -16.08
N ASP A 9 -0.84 8.14 -16.70
CA ASP A 9 -1.46 9.35 -16.19
C ASP A 9 -2.13 9.07 -14.85
N LEU A 10 -2.86 7.95 -14.74
CA LEU A 10 -3.44 7.50 -13.47
C LEU A 10 -2.39 7.18 -12.38
N ASP A 11 -1.25 6.59 -12.73
CA ASP A 11 -0.15 6.35 -11.77
C ASP A 11 0.46 7.67 -11.25
N GLU A 12 0.50 8.71 -12.09
CA GLU A 12 0.95 10.04 -11.70
C GLU A 12 -0.09 10.72 -10.82
N THR A 13 -1.37 10.73 -11.20
CA THR A 13 -2.47 11.25 -10.38
C THR A 13 -2.50 10.57 -9.01
N PHE A 14 -2.35 9.24 -8.96
CA PHE A 14 -2.28 8.50 -7.71
C PHE A 14 -1.12 8.99 -6.81
N ARG A 15 0.08 9.17 -7.37
CA ARG A 15 1.23 9.71 -6.60
C ARG A 15 0.96 11.12 -6.09
N GLN A 16 0.30 11.96 -6.87
CA GLN A 16 -0.08 13.32 -6.47
C GLN A 16 -1.11 13.31 -5.35
N VAL A 17 -2.15 12.45 -5.44
CA VAL A 17 -3.13 12.25 -4.37
C VAL A 17 -2.44 11.79 -3.09
N VAL A 18 -1.53 10.80 -3.16
CA VAL A 18 -0.78 10.33 -1.98
C VAL A 18 0.05 11.45 -1.36
N ALA A 19 0.72 12.27 -2.18
CA ALA A 19 1.48 13.41 -1.70
C ALA A 19 0.59 14.46 -1.02
N ALA A 20 -0.56 14.77 -1.63
CA ALA A 20 -1.53 15.72 -1.09
C ALA A 20 -2.13 15.22 0.24
N VAL A 21 -2.53 13.94 0.32
CA VAL A 21 -3.02 13.32 1.56
C VAL A 21 -1.92 13.31 2.64
N ARG A 22 -0.65 13.08 2.28
CA ARG A 22 0.46 13.14 3.24
C ARG A 22 0.70 14.54 3.78
N ALA A 23 0.55 15.56 2.93
CA ALA A 23 0.69 16.96 3.31
C ALA A 23 -0.55 17.53 4.01
N TRP A 24 -1.65 16.78 4.06
CA TRP A 24 -2.87 17.22 4.70
C TRP A 24 -2.71 17.20 6.22
N GLU A 25 -2.81 18.38 6.81
CA GLU A 25 -2.89 18.57 8.26
C GLU A 25 -4.32 18.97 8.63
N PRO A 26 -5.16 18.01 9.05
CA PRO A 26 -6.51 18.31 9.49
C PRO A 26 -6.48 19.27 10.66
N ASP A 27 -7.21 20.37 10.51
CA ASP A 27 -7.39 21.33 11.60
C ASP A 27 -8.35 20.74 12.63
N THR A 28 -7.81 20.38 13.80
CA THR A 28 -8.59 19.83 14.92
C THR A 28 -9.61 20.81 15.48
N ALA A 29 -9.51 22.10 15.17
CA ALA A 29 -10.49 23.12 15.56
C ALA A 29 -11.66 23.25 14.57
N THR A 30 -11.55 22.63 13.40
CA THR A 30 -12.58 22.74 12.35
C THR A 30 -13.77 21.83 12.66
N THR A 31 -14.99 22.35 12.47
CA THR A 31 -16.25 21.63 12.71
C THR A 31 -16.70 20.75 11.53
N LEU A 32 -15.97 20.79 10.41
CA LEU A 32 -16.32 20.02 9.22
C LEU A 32 -16.07 18.51 9.44
N PRO A 33 -16.90 17.65 8.84
CA PRO A 33 -16.59 16.22 8.75
C PRO A 33 -15.24 16.01 8.05
N ILE A 34 -14.46 15.03 8.53
CA ILE A 34 -13.13 14.71 7.98
C ILE A 34 -13.16 14.52 6.45
N ALA A 35 -14.15 13.81 5.92
CA ALA A 35 -14.28 13.59 4.49
C ALA A 35 -14.41 14.90 3.70
N THR A 36 -15.15 15.88 4.24
CA THR A 36 -15.37 17.19 3.62
C THR A 36 -14.13 18.08 3.70
N ASP A 37 -13.42 18.05 4.83
CA ASP A 37 -12.16 18.78 4.99
C ASP A 37 -11.09 18.22 4.04
N LEU A 38 -10.95 16.90 4.00
CA LEU A 38 -10.03 16.20 3.10
C LEU A 38 -10.37 16.48 1.62
N GLN A 39 -11.65 16.44 1.24
CA GLN A 39 -12.06 16.82 -0.12
C GLN A 39 -11.60 18.24 -0.45
N SER A 40 -11.89 19.20 0.42
CA SER A 40 -11.53 20.61 0.20
C SER A 40 -10.01 20.83 0.11
N HIS A 41 -9.23 20.03 0.82
CA HIS A 41 -7.77 20.02 0.72
C HIS A 41 -7.28 19.43 -0.60
N LEU A 42 -7.83 18.29 -1.02
CA LEU A 42 -7.48 17.64 -2.28
C LEU A 42 -7.89 18.49 -3.50
N ASP A 43 -9.09 19.08 -3.49
CA ASP A 43 -9.56 20.02 -4.53
C ASP A 43 -8.56 21.16 -4.72
N ARG A 44 -8.04 21.73 -3.63
CA ARG A 44 -7.04 22.81 -3.70
C ARG A 44 -5.66 22.32 -4.13
N SER A 45 -5.21 21.17 -3.61
CA SER A 45 -3.87 20.65 -3.85
C SER A 45 -3.68 20.11 -5.26
N LEU A 46 -4.75 19.62 -5.88
CA LEU A 46 -4.73 19.04 -7.23
C LEU A 46 -5.11 20.05 -8.32
N ALA A 47 -5.67 21.22 -7.96
CA ALA A 47 -6.11 22.23 -8.92
C ALA A 47 -5.01 22.76 -9.86
N ASP A 48 -3.75 22.72 -9.43
CA ASP A 48 -2.60 23.23 -10.19
C ASP A 48 -2.11 22.27 -11.28
N ALA A 49 -2.41 20.98 -11.17
CA ALA A 49 -1.93 19.96 -12.10
C ALA A 49 -2.92 19.71 -13.24
N GLU A 50 -4.21 19.51 -12.92
CA GLU A 50 -5.32 19.31 -13.83
C GLU A 50 -6.64 19.39 -13.03
N ARG A 51 -7.79 19.68 -13.66
CA ARG A 51 -9.07 19.67 -12.94
C ARG A 51 -9.51 18.23 -12.68
N HIS A 52 -9.06 17.67 -11.57
CA HIS A 52 -9.53 16.40 -11.04
C HIS A 52 -10.87 16.57 -10.34
N GLU A 53 -11.77 15.60 -10.51
CA GLU A 53 -13.04 15.57 -9.81
C GLU A 53 -12.87 14.87 -8.45
N VAL A 54 -12.92 15.63 -7.35
CA VAL A 54 -12.88 15.09 -5.99
C VAL A 54 -14.28 15.07 -5.40
N ARG A 55 -14.71 13.92 -4.86
CA ARG A 55 -16.02 13.75 -4.22
C ARG A 55 -15.87 13.18 -2.82
N ALA A 56 -16.41 13.87 -1.81
CA ALA A 56 -16.59 13.29 -0.47
C ALA A 56 -17.81 12.38 -0.42
N HIS A 57 -17.72 11.35 0.41
CA HIS A 57 -18.79 10.38 0.70
C HIS A 57 -19.04 10.35 2.21
N PRO A 58 -19.55 11.44 2.81
CA PRO A 58 -19.77 11.51 4.25
C PRO A 58 -20.75 10.43 4.71
N GLY A 59 -20.30 9.55 5.62
CA GLY A 59 -21.11 8.45 6.14
C GLY A 59 -21.21 7.23 5.21
N GLY A 60 -20.44 7.18 4.12
CA GLY A 60 -20.30 5.98 3.30
C GLY A 60 -19.50 4.90 4.03
N GLU A 61 -19.98 3.65 4.01
CA GLU A 61 -19.45 2.55 4.83
C GLU A 61 -18.00 2.11 4.52
N SER A 62 -17.29 2.71 3.55
CA SER A 62 -15.99 2.18 3.11
C SER A 62 -15.03 3.19 2.46
N VAL A 63 -15.54 4.27 1.89
CA VAL A 63 -14.73 5.28 1.18
C VAL A 63 -15.15 6.64 1.68
N ASP A 64 -14.19 7.47 2.08
CA ASP A 64 -14.44 8.83 2.54
C ASP A 64 -14.36 9.83 1.39
N VAL A 65 -13.40 9.66 0.48
CA VAL A 65 -13.19 10.53 -0.67
C VAL A 65 -12.81 9.71 -1.90
N SER A 66 -13.27 10.11 -3.08
CA SER A 66 -12.84 9.54 -4.36
C SER A 66 -12.33 10.62 -5.31
N VAL A 67 -11.29 10.33 -6.09
CA VAL A 67 -10.72 11.20 -7.12
C VAL A 67 -10.89 10.55 -8.50
N ASP A 68 -11.49 11.30 -9.43
CA ASP A 68 -11.81 10.90 -10.81
C ASP A 68 -12.61 9.60 -10.95
N GLY A 69 -13.26 9.16 -9.86
CA GLY A 69 -13.97 7.88 -9.80
C GLY A 69 -13.07 6.64 -9.84
N THR A 70 -11.74 6.80 -9.84
CA THR A 70 -10.78 5.71 -10.01
C THR A 70 -9.90 5.48 -8.78
N ILE A 71 -9.64 6.55 -8.00
CA ILE A 71 -8.82 6.49 -6.79
C ILE A 71 -9.73 6.67 -5.58
N ALA A 72 -9.70 5.72 -4.66
CA ALA A 72 -10.41 5.81 -3.37
C ALA A 72 -9.46 6.22 -2.25
N VAL A 73 -9.95 7.05 -1.32
CA VAL A 73 -9.27 7.40 -0.07
C VAL A 73 -10.17 6.98 1.09
N ALA A 74 -9.65 6.12 1.97
CA ALA A 74 -10.33 5.62 3.16
C ALA A 74 -9.57 6.06 4.41
N VAL A 75 -10.28 6.66 5.36
CA VAL A 75 -9.73 7.23 6.59
C VAL A 75 -10.06 6.33 7.79
N PHE A 76 -9.02 5.87 8.48
CA PHE A 76 -9.14 5.03 9.67
C PHE A 76 -8.68 5.81 10.90
N ARG A 77 -9.55 5.82 11.93
CA ARG A 77 -9.25 6.43 13.24
C ARG A 77 -8.82 5.41 14.29
N GLU A 78 -9.15 4.15 14.07
CA GLU A 78 -8.77 3.03 14.93
C GLU A 78 -8.36 1.85 14.05
N PHE A 79 -7.52 0.97 14.59
CA PHE A 79 -7.10 -0.25 13.89
C PHE A 79 -7.16 -1.44 14.84
N ASN A 80 -8.36 -1.68 15.40
CA ASN A 80 -8.59 -2.75 16.38
C ASN A 80 -9.00 -4.08 15.68
N ALA A 81 -9.15 -5.17 16.45
CA ALA A 81 -9.45 -6.49 15.88
C ALA A 81 -10.78 -6.54 15.09
N GLY A 82 -11.78 -5.73 15.49
CA GLY A 82 -13.02 -5.56 14.75
C GLY A 82 -12.78 -4.82 13.43
N THR A 83 -12.00 -3.74 13.49
CA THR A 83 -11.64 -2.94 12.31
C THR A 83 -10.80 -3.71 11.31
N VAL A 84 -10.00 -4.71 11.72
CA VAL A 84 -9.21 -5.53 10.79
C VAL A 84 -10.10 -6.42 9.91
N GLY A 85 -11.20 -6.95 10.45
CA GLY A 85 -12.19 -7.70 9.66
C GLY A 85 -12.97 -6.79 8.72
N GLU A 86 -13.36 -5.62 9.22
CA GLU A 86 -13.99 -4.56 8.43
C GLU A 86 -13.07 -4.06 7.31
N PHE A 87 -11.78 -3.89 7.59
CA PHE A 87 -10.76 -3.48 6.63
C PHE A 87 -10.68 -4.46 5.45
N GLN A 88 -10.78 -5.77 5.68
CA GLN A 88 -10.80 -6.75 4.60
C GLN A 88 -12.05 -6.61 3.73
N ASN A 89 -13.22 -6.39 4.34
CA ASN A 89 -14.47 -6.17 3.61
C ASN A 89 -14.42 -4.85 2.82
N VAL A 90 -13.87 -3.80 3.42
CA VAL A 90 -13.67 -2.48 2.82
C VAL A 90 -12.74 -2.59 1.61
N VAL A 91 -11.56 -3.19 1.74
CA VAL A 91 -10.63 -3.41 0.61
C VAL A 91 -11.31 -4.24 -0.48
N GLY A 92 -12.08 -5.27 -0.11
CA GLY A 92 -12.85 -6.07 -1.05
C GLY A 92 -13.87 -5.23 -1.84
N ALA A 93 -14.70 -4.45 -1.14
CA ALA A 93 -15.73 -3.60 -1.75
C ALA A 93 -15.11 -2.48 -2.62
N ILE A 94 -14.01 -1.89 -2.18
CA ILE A 94 -13.27 -0.86 -2.92
C ILE A 94 -12.67 -1.45 -4.19
N SER A 95 -12.04 -2.63 -4.10
CA SER A 95 -11.38 -3.27 -5.25
C SER A 95 -12.32 -3.66 -6.40
N GLN A 96 -13.64 -3.66 -6.17
CA GLN A 96 -14.62 -3.88 -7.22
C GLN A 96 -14.97 -2.61 -8.01
N ARG A 97 -14.66 -1.43 -7.46
CA ARG A 97 -15.15 -0.13 -7.96
C ARG A 97 -14.04 0.85 -8.29
N PHE A 98 -12.85 0.66 -7.72
CA PHE A 98 -11.72 1.58 -7.82
C PHE A 98 -10.44 0.81 -8.15
N ASP A 99 -9.57 1.42 -8.95
CA ASP A 99 -8.31 0.82 -9.37
C ASP A 99 -7.17 1.11 -8.39
N TYR A 100 -7.28 2.19 -7.60
CA TYR A 100 -6.26 2.58 -6.62
C TYR A 100 -6.88 2.88 -5.27
N LEU A 101 -6.12 2.63 -4.22
CA LEU A 101 -6.56 2.85 -2.84
C LEU A 101 -5.49 3.56 -2.01
N VAL A 102 -5.89 4.65 -1.36
CA VAL A 102 -5.12 5.35 -0.34
C VAL A 102 -5.78 5.11 1.01
N ILE A 103 -5.01 4.59 1.97
CA ILE A 103 -5.46 4.32 3.33
C ILE A 103 -4.76 5.31 4.24
N TYR A 104 -5.55 6.16 4.88
CA TYR A 104 -5.06 7.20 5.77
C TYR A 104 -5.34 6.86 7.23
N GLY A 105 -4.29 6.68 8.02
CA GLY A 105 -4.37 6.51 9.47
C GLY A 105 -4.41 7.88 10.17
N PHE A 106 -5.61 8.33 10.53
CA PHE A 106 -5.82 9.57 11.28
C PHE A 106 -5.71 9.28 12.78
N ASP A 107 -4.74 9.91 13.44
CA ASP A 107 -4.60 9.90 14.90
C ASP A 107 -4.67 8.49 15.52
N LEU A 108 -4.01 7.53 14.87
CA LEU A 108 -4.03 6.13 15.31
C LEU A 108 -3.37 6.00 16.68
N PRO A 109 -4.05 5.41 17.68
CA PRO A 109 -3.48 5.27 19.01
C PRO A 109 -2.27 4.34 18.98
N ALA A 110 -1.27 4.59 19.85
CA ALA A 110 -0.02 3.83 19.88
C ALA A 110 -0.21 2.30 19.89
N LYS A 111 -1.24 1.82 20.61
CA LYS A 111 -1.62 0.39 20.70
C LYS A 111 -2.01 -0.26 19.36
N ASP A 112 -2.41 0.54 18.39
CA ASP A 112 -2.86 0.08 17.07
C ASP A 112 -1.77 0.17 16.00
N LEU A 113 -0.61 0.77 16.31
CA LEU A 113 0.49 0.93 15.36
C LEU A 113 1.07 -0.40 14.87
N ASP A 114 1.18 -1.39 15.74
CA ASP A 114 1.65 -2.72 15.33
C ASP A 114 0.64 -3.41 14.41
N ARG A 115 -0.67 -3.21 14.66
CA ARG A 115 -1.72 -3.74 13.80
C ARG A 115 -1.77 -3.02 12.45
N TRP A 116 -1.56 -1.71 12.43
CA TRP A 116 -1.40 -0.91 11.21
C TRP A 116 -0.22 -1.42 10.37
N ARG A 117 0.96 -1.63 11.00
CA ARG A 117 2.14 -2.20 10.34
C ARG A 117 1.86 -3.59 9.77
N MET A 118 1.20 -4.45 10.54
CA MET A 118 0.81 -5.78 10.08
C MET A 118 -0.23 -5.72 8.95
N GLY A 119 -1.17 -4.77 9.00
CA GLY A 119 -2.14 -4.50 7.95
C GLY A 119 -1.44 -4.14 6.63
N LYS A 120 -0.49 -3.21 6.68
CA LYS A 120 0.35 -2.83 5.52
C LYS A 120 1.12 -4.01 4.93
N LEU A 121 1.60 -4.95 5.75
CA LEU A 121 2.29 -6.16 5.28
C LEU A 121 1.33 -7.21 4.71
N LYS A 122 0.12 -7.30 5.27
CA LYS A 122 -0.85 -8.34 4.91
C LYS A 122 -1.62 -8.00 3.64
N TYR A 123 -1.98 -6.73 3.47
CA TYR A 123 -2.84 -6.23 2.40
C TYR A 123 -2.01 -5.40 1.44
N THR A 124 -1.56 -6.06 0.38
CA THR A 124 -0.79 -5.48 -0.72
C THR A 124 -1.62 -5.50 -1.98
N ALA A 125 -1.27 -4.65 -2.96
CA ALA A 125 -1.93 -4.63 -4.27
C ALA A 125 -2.05 -6.05 -4.86
N ASP A 126 -0.99 -6.87 -4.83
CA ASP A 126 -1.00 -8.26 -5.32
C ASP A 126 -2.07 -9.18 -4.70
N ARG A 127 -2.60 -8.82 -3.52
CA ARG A 127 -3.61 -9.61 -2.78
C ARG A 127 -5.01 -9.02 -2.90
N SER A 128 -5.19 -7.98 -3.68
CA SER A 128 -6.41 -7.22 -3.88
C SER A 128 -6.59 -6.92 -5.36
N ASN A 129 -7.81 -6.81 -5.88
CA ASN A 129 -8.00 -6.48 -7.30
C ASN A 129 -7.75 -4.98 -7.61
N VAL A 130 -6.95 -4.29 -6.81
CA VAL A 130 -6.51 -2.92 -7.07
C VAL A 130 -5.10 -2.94 -7.63
N ARG A 131 -4.77 -1.94 -8.45
CA ARG A 131 -3.47 -1.79 -9.08
C ARG A 131 -2.39 -1.34 -8.12
N ASP A 132 -2.71 -0.45 -7.18
CA ASP A 132 -1.78 -0.02 -6.14
C ASP A 132 -2.50 0.38 -4.83
N ILE A 133 -1.80 0.25 -3.71
CA ILE A 133 -2.26 0.64 -2.38
C ILE A 133 -1.19 1.49 -1.69
N ALA A 134 -1.57 2.71 -1.29
CA ALA A 134 -0.73 3.58 -0.49
C ALA A 134 -1.23 3.67 0.95
N TYR A 135 -0.32 3.47 1.90
CA TYR A 135 -0.57 3.70 3.32
C TYR A 135 0.05 5.02 3.73
N VAL A 136 -0.75 5.92 4.27
CA VAL A 136 -0.34 7.23 4.76
C VAL A 136 -0.76 7.35 6.22
N ARG A 137 0.11 7.86 7.08
CA ARG A 137 -0.22 8.14 8.47
C ARG A 137 0.25 9.53 8.83
N ARG A 138 -0.52 10.24 9.66
CA ARG A 138 -0.02 11.44 10.34
C ARG A 138 1.14 11.01 11.24
N SER A 139 2.34 11.49 10.95
CA SER A 139 3.51 11.19 11.78
C SER A 139 3.63 12.29 12.84
N GLU A 140 3.29 11.99 14.08
CA GLU A 140 3.71 12.81 15.21
C GLU A 140 5.24 12.66 15.38
N GLY A 141 6.01 13.46 14.64
CA GLY A 141 7.43 13.72 14.92
C GLY A 141 8.43 12.57 14.84
N VAL A 142 8.06 11.39 14.34
CA VAL A 142 9.02 10.30 14.06
C VAL A 142 8.99 10.03 12.58
N GLU A 143 10.12 10.30 11.92
CA GLU A 143 10.40 9.94 10.53
C GLU A 143 9.74 8.60 10.19
N GLU A 144 8.66 8.66 9.41
CA GLU A 144 8.30 7.53 8.58
C GLU A 144 9.49 7.35 7.65
N THR A 145 10.36 6.38 7.96
CA THR A 145 11.18 5.74 6.94
C THR A 145 10.22 5.40 5.81
N THR A 146 10.31 6.19 4.75
CA THR A 146 9.73 5.92 3.46
C THR A 146 10.20 4.52 3.11
N SER A 147 9.35 3.55 3.42
CA SER A 147 9.40 2.21 2.86
C SER A 147 8.95 2.35 1.39
N SER A 148 9.70 3.16 0.61
CA SER A 148 10.07 2.72 -0.71
C SER A 148 10.80 1.42 -0.46
N TRP A 149 10.15 0.28 -0.68
CA TRP A 149 10.90 -0.95 -0.80
C TRP A 149 11.94 -0.68 -1.88
N PRO A 150 13.25 -0.72 -1.57
CA PRO A 150 14.25 -0.53 -2.58
C PRO A 150 14.05 -1.65 -3.59
N SER A 151 13.74 -1.31 -4.83
CA SER A 151 13.65 -2.24 -5.97
C SER A 151 14.93 -3.07 -6.17
N GLY A 152 16.01 -2.76 -5.44
CA GLY A 152 17.20 -3.58 -5.30
C GLY A 152 17.03 -4.85 -4.46
N LEU A 153 16.12 -4.92 -3.47
CA LEU A 153 15.98 -6.09 -2.59
C LEU A 153 15.43 -7.34 -3.32
N TRP A 154 14.69 -7.17 -4.42
CA TRP A 154 14.29 -8.29 -5.28
C TRP A 154 15.48 -8.94 -5.99
N ARG A 155 16.50 -8.15 -6.38
CA ARG A 155 17.76 -8.70 -6.95
C ARG A 155 18.64 -9.36 -5.89
N PHE A 156 18.58 -8.90 -4.63
CA PHE A 156 19.28 -9.56 -3.52
C PHE A 156 18.60 -10.86 -3.07
N ALA A 157 17.27 -10.95 -3.13
CA ALA A 157 16.55 -12.19 -2.90
C ALA A 157 16.93 -13.24 -3.96
N GLU A 158 17.05 -12.84 -5.22
CA GLU A 158 17.49 -13.72 -6.31
C GLU A 158 18.94 -14.19 -6.12
N ALA A 159 19.86 -13.29 -5.74
CA ALA A 159 21.24 -13.66 -5.45
C ALA A 159 21.37 -14.59 -4.22
N THR A 160 20.58 -14.35 -3.16
CA THR A 160 20.60 -15.19 -1.95
C THR A 160 20.01 -16.57 -2.23
N VAL A 161 18.92 -16.66 -3.00
CA VAL A 161 18.34 -17.95 -3.43
C VAL A 161 19.29 -18.70 -4.35
N ALA A 162 19.96 -18.02 -5.28
CA ALA A 162 20.96 -18.64 -6.16
C ALA A 162 22.16 -19.19 -5.37
N VAL A 163 22.69 -18.44 -4.41
CA VAL A 163 23.80 -18.90 -3.54
C VAL A 163 23.37 -20.08 -2.69
N LEU A 164 22.17 -20.06 -2.10
CA LEU A 164 21.64 -21.19 -1.34
C LEU A 164 21.40 -22.42 -2.22
N ALA A 165 20.91 -22.26 -3.44
CA ALA A 165 20.72 -23.36 -4.39
C ALA A 165 22.05 -23.99 -4.80
N VAL A 166 23.10 -23.20 -5.00
CA VAL A 166 24.45 -23.70 -5.29
C VAL A 166 25.03 -24.44 -4.08
N LEU A 167 24.87 -23.91 -2.86
CA LEU A 167 25.33 -24.58 -1.64
C LEU A 167 24.63 -25.93 -1.42
N ILE A 168 23.30 -25.98 -1.56
CA ILE A 168 22.52 -27.21 -1.48
C ILE A 168 22.95 -28.20 -2.59
N GLY A 169 23.18 -27.70 -3.81
CA GLY A 169 23.66 -28.53 -4.92
C GLY A 169 25.04 -29.15 -4.67
N ILE A 170 25.97 -28.40 -4.07
CA ILE A 170 27.30 -28.90 -3.69
C ILE A 170 27.18 -29.96 -2.59
N GLU A 171 26.36 -29.72 -1.56
CA GLU A 171 26.16 -30.68 -0.47
C GLU A 171 25.54 -31.99 -0.96
N ILE A 172 24.53 -31.93 -1.83
CA ILE A 172 23.92 -33.12 -2.44
C ILE A 172 24.91 -33.84 -3.35
N GLY A 173 25.72 -33.12 -4.13
CA GLY A 173 26.79 -33.70 -4.95
C GLY A 173 27.82 -34.46 -4.13
N PHE A 174 28.28 -33.88 -3.03
CA PHE A 174 29.21 -34.52 -2.09
C PHE A 174 28.61 -35.77 -1.43
N LEU A 175 27.34 -35.70 -1.02
CA LEU A 175 26.63 -36.84 -0.43
C LEU A 175 26.44 -37.97 -1.44
N LEU A 176 26.13 -37.67 -2.70
CA LEU A 176 26.02 -38.67 -3.76
C LEU A 176 27.36 -39.30 -4.13
N GLU A 177 28.44 -38.53 -4.19
CA GLU A 177 29.78 -39.06 -4.49
C GLU A 177 30.32 -39.94 -3.36
N LEU A 178 30.00 -39.62 -2.10
CA LEU A 178 30.32 -40.49 -0.95
C LEU A 178 29.48 -41.77 -0.90
N TRP A 179 28.22 -41.72 -1.37
CA TRP A 179 27.34 -42.90 -1.39
C TRP A 179 27.55 -43.82 -2.61
N PHE A 180 27.90 -43.27 -3.78
CA PHE A 180 28.02 -44.02 -5.04
C PHE A 180 29.45 -44.15 -5.56
N GLY A 181 30.42 -43.35 -5.07
CA GLY A 181 31.83 -43.43 -5.48
C GLY A 181 32.61 -44.56 -4.81
N GLY A 182 32.02 -45.22 -3.81
CA GLY A 182 32.60 -46.37 -3.12
C GLY A 182 32.15 -47.69 -3.73
N THR A 183 32.73 -48.09 -4.86
CA THR A 183 33.16 -49.46 -5.24
C THR A 183 33.15 -49.62 -6.77
N ALA A 184 34.33 -49.44 -7.38
CA ALA A 184 34.66 -50.21 -8.58
C ALA A 184 35.32 -51.53 -8.10
N PRO A 185 34.65 -52.69 -8.21
CA PRO A 185 35.36 -53.96 -8.11
C PRO A 185 36.01 -54.28 -9.46
N CYS A 186 37.29 -54.59 -9.38
CA CYS A 186 38.15 -55.15 -10.43
C CYS A 186 37.66 -56.51 -10.92
#